data_AF-A0A0B1SSB0-F1
#
_entry.id   AF-A0A0B1SSB0-F1
#
_cell.length_a   1.000
_cell.length_b   1.000
_cell.length_c   1.000
_cell.angle_alpha   90.00
_cell.angle_beta   90.00
_cell.angle_gamma   90.00
#
_symmetry.space_group_name_H-M   'P 1'
#
loop_
_entity.id
_entity.type
_entity.pdbx_description
1 polymer ?
#
loop_
_entity_poly.entity_id
_entity_poly.type
_entity_poly.pdbx_seq_one_letter_code
_entity_poly.pdbx_strand_id
1 'polypeptide(L)'
;LRIVPPCISDDPIDTRTERGKRGRKPAKIRLNKLLFCFSGTTLLSPLEKGHLLLKCDDGCFEDVKLKDIKGCNFPGAVGKEPVTTLWSAWLAASIFMMRDLDLEEKIKFHREGAVCFDSEALGAVPKMAYNKCVDWTEFICTTKKIVQHSPIEGNYFESSYDDALQAVRRELKKEEDRGKREKSGPIGYIAGEGSIGLERDGMRGEILTRMVTNFERMLFVLEEWSSFRAWEITSPLDDKIDEEKSKKLLQLVKSQIDNGGKVITVWPAVNERNSSKWKGLFELWKTLDEALSRLDYGNRVLQLLDEFLFMAEYLRCCVRNTDSYHFAARI
;
A
#
# COMPACT_ATOMS: atom_id res chain seq x y z
N LEU A 1 25.94 34.64 -25.73
CA LEU A 1 26.90 33.52 -25.94
C LEU A 1 26.88 32.63 -24.70
N ARG A 2 26.20 31.48 -24.76
CA ARG A 2 26.36 30.39 -23.79
C ARG A 2 26.82 29.18 -24.58
N ILE A 3 28.01 28.72 -24.23
CA ILE A 3 28.72 27.59 -24.83
C ILE A 3 28.06 26.32 -24.32
N VAL A 4 27.53 25.51 -25.25
CA VAL A 4 27.07 24.14 -25.00
C VAL A 4 28.30 23.24 -25.05
N PRO A 5 28.59 22.40 -24.05
CA PRO A 5 29.66 21.41 -24.15
C PRO A 5 29.30 20.35 -25.22
N PRO A 6 30.26 19.92 -26.05
CA PRO A 6 30.00 18.95 -27.10
C PRO A 6 29.69 17.57 -26.53
N CYS A 7 28.74 16.93 -27.20
CA CYS A 7 28.22 15.58 -27.04
C CYS A 7 29.34 14.56 -26.77
N ILE A 8 29.15 13.72 -25.75
CA ILE A 8 29.99 12.53 -25.53
C ILE A 8 29.67 11.54 -26.65
N SER A 9 30.71 11.07 -27.33
CA SER A 9 30.65 10.12 -28.46
C SER A 9 30.05 8.77 -28.04
N ASP A 10 29.11 8.25 -28.82
CA ASP A 10 28.52 6.89 -28.70
C ASP A 10 29.41 5.82 -29.36
N ASP A 11 30.73 5.87 -29.12
CA ASP A 11 31.62 4.82 -29.59
C ASP A 11 31.63 3.65 -28.60
N PRO A 12 31.37 2.40 -29.05
CA PRO A 12 31.46 1.24 -28.18
C PRO A 12 32.92 1.01 -27.76
N ILE A 13 33.18 1.07 -26.45
CA ILE A 13 34.48 0.74 -25.86
C ILE A 13 34.71 -0.77 -26.02
N ASP A 14 35.43 -1.15 -27.07
CA ASP A 14 35.92 -2.52 -27.28
C ASP A 14 37.12 -2.78 -26.37
N THR A 15 36.88 -3.34 -25.18
CA THR A 15 37.96 -3.82 -24.31
C THR A 15 38.58 -5.09 -24.90
N ARG A 16 39.54 -4.92 -25.81
CA ARG A 16 40.48 -5.98 -26.18
C ARG A 16 41.47 -6.17 -25.04
N THR A 17 41.44 -7.35 -24.42
CA THR A 17 42.55 -7.85 -23.59
C THR A 17 43.25 -8.97 -24.34
N GLU A 18 44.56 -8.81 -24.53
CA GLU A 18 45.46 -9.85 -25.03
C GLU A 18 45.64 -10.92 -23.95
N ARG A 19 44.77 -11.94 -23.95
CA ARG A 19 45.06 -13.33 -23.59
C ARG A 19 43.76 -14.13 -23.54
N GLY A 20 43.72 -15.20 -24.32
CA GLY A 20 42.55 -16.04 -24.50
C GLY A 20 41.97 -16.59 -23.20
N LYS A 21 40.69 -16.30 -22.98
CA LYS A 21 39.62 -17.21 -22.51
C LYS A 21 38.32 -16.42 -22.58
N ARG A 22 37.38 -16.84 -23.43
CA ARG A 22 36.02 -16.27 -23.49
C ARG A 22 35.33 -16.54 -22.15
N GLY A 23 35.34 -15.56 -21.25
CA GLY A 23 34.46 -15.56 -20.09
C GLY A 23 33.02 -15.64 -20.57
N ARG A 24 32.27 -16.63 -20.07
CA ARG A 24 30.82 -16.70 -20.27
C ARG A 24 30.25 -15.42 -19.67
N LYS A 25 29.61 -14.58 -20.49
CA LYS A 25 28.88 -13.40 -20.00
C LYS A 25 27.95 -13.87 -18.87
N PRO A 26 27.91 -13.19 -17.70
CA PRO A 26 26.88 -13.48 -16.73
C PRO A 26 25.53 -13.33 -17.41
N ALA A 27 24.70 -14.37 -17.33
CA ALA A 27 23.35 -14.30 -17.84
C ALA A 27 22.66 -13.16 -17.10
N LYS A 28 22.45 -12.02 -17.77
CA LYS A 28 21.54 -11.00 -17.28
C LYS A 28 20.18 -11.68 -17.19
N ILE A 29 19.76 -12.01 -15.97
CA ILE A 29 18.38 -12.40 -15.69
C ILE A 29 17.55 -11.21 -16.17
N ARG A 30 16.90 -11.38 -17.33
CA ARG A 30 15.92 -10.41 -17.83
C ARG A 30 14.68 -10.61 -16.97
N LEU A 31 14.65 -9.95 -15.81
CA LEU A 31 13.39 -9.63 -15.17
C LEU A 31 12.67 -8.67 -16.11
N ASN A 32 11.73 -9.23 -16.89
CA ASN A 32 10.80 -8.45 -17.67
C ASN A 32 10.10 -7.49 -16.72
N LYS A 33 10.46 -6.19 -16.79
CA LYS A 33 9.65 -5.14 -16.19
C LYS A 33 8.25 -5.28 -16.79
N LEU A 34 7.32 -5.77 -15.97
CA LEU A 34 5.88 -5.69 -16.22
C LEU A 34 5.51 -4.21 -16.31
N LEU A 35 5.64 -3.65 -17.51
CA LEU A 35 5.04 -2.37 -17.88
C LEU A 35 3.54 -2.62 -18.01
N PHE A 36 2.84 -2.47 -16.89
CA PHE A 36 1.40 -2.28 -16.91
C PHE A 36 1.13 -0.94 -17.62
N CYS A 37 0.60 -1.01 -18.84
CA CYS A 37 -0.02 0.14 -19.49
C CYS A 37 -1.28 0.51 -18.68
N PHE A 38 -1.16 1.45 -17.75
CA PHE A 38 -2.32 1.98 -17.06
C PHE A 38 -2.99 3.03 -17.95
N SER A 39 -4.09 2.67 -18.62
CA SER A 39 -5.05 3.65 -19.08
C SER A 39 -5.74 4.25 -17.86
N GLY A 40 -5.69 5.58 -17.71
CA GLY A 40 -6.49 6.28 -16.72
C GLY A 40 -7.83 6.71 -17.29
N THR A 41 -8.72 7.18 -16.43
CA THR A 41 -10.10 7.56 -16.77
C THR A 41 -10.16 9.01 -17.23
N THR A 42 -10.95 9.25 -18.27
CA THR A 42 -11.25 10.57 -18.84
C THR A 42 -12.74 10.83 -18.66
N LEU A 43 -13.08 11.97 -18.04
CA LEU A 43 -14.44 12.36 -17.68
C LEU A 43 -14.78 13.67 -18.39
N LEU A 44 -15.34 13.61 -19.60
CA LEU A 44 -15.64 14.77 -20.46
C LEU A 44 -17.12 15.18 -20.44
N SER A 45 -17.98 14.37 -19.85
CA SER A 45 -19.43 14.60 -19.82
C SER A 45 -19.98 14.52 -18.40
N PRO A 46 -20.91 15.42 -18.01
CA PRO A 46 -21.66 15.32 -16.76
C PRO A 46 -22.46 14.04 -16.59
N LEU A 47 -22.67 13.25 -17.64
CA LEU A 47 -23.37 11.97 -17.58
C LEU A 47 -22.45 10.78 -17.23
N GLU A 48 -21.14 10.99 -17.21
CA GLU A 48 -20.18 9.93 -16.95
C GLU A 48 -20.05 9.65 -15.45
N LYS A 49 -19.97 8.36 -15.10
CA LYS A 49 -19.73 7.92 -13.72
C LYS A 49 -18.44 8.56 -13.20
N GLY A 50 -18.54 9.23 -12.06
CA GLY A 50 -17.41 9.91 -11.44
C GLY A 50 -17.22 11.37 -11.86
N HIS A 51 -17.99 11.90 -12.81
CA HIS A 51 -17.97 13.34 -13.08
C HIS A 51 -18.63 14.11 -11.91
N LEU A 52 -18.03 15.19 -11.40
CA LEU A 52 -18.54 15.87 -10.18
C LEU A 52 -19.92 16.54 -10.36
N LEU A 53 -20.32 16.82 -11.61
CA LEU A 53 -21.68 17.28 -11.97
C LEU A 53 -22.70 16.15 -12.18
N LEU A 54 -22.29 14.88 -12.06
CA LEU A 54 -23.19 13.75 -12.26
C LEU A 54 -24.37 13.83 -11.31
N LYS A 55 -25.55 13.85 -11.90
CA LYS A 55 -26.81 13.58 -11.21
C LYS A 55 -27.17 12.14 -11.49
N CYS A 56 -27.26 11.34 -10.43
CA CYS A 56 -27.61 9.93 -10.57
C CYS A 56 -29.09 9.82 -10.98
N ASP A 57 -29.36 9.09 -12.05
CA ASP A 57 -30.72 8.89 -12.58
C ASP A 57 -31.64 8.16 -11.59
N ASP A 58 -31.05 7.36 -10.70
CA ASP A 58 -31.77 6.64 -9.63
C ASP A 58 -32.13 7.54 -8.43
N GLY A 59 -31.85 8.85 -8.49
CA GLY A 59 -32.20 9.77 -7.41
C GLY A 59 -31.44 9.53 -6.11
N CYS A 60 -30.26 8.87 -6.15
CA CYS A 60 -29.51 8.47 -4.94
C CYS A 60 -29.16 9.61 -3.97
N PHE A 61 -29.22 10.87 -4.43
CA PHE A 61 -28.90 12.06 -3.62
C PHE A 61 -30.11 12.88 -3.19
N GLU A 62 -31.35 12.47 -3.51
CA GLU A 62 -32.56 13.27 -3.21
C GLU A 62 -32.74 13.55 -1.70
N ASP A 63 -32.43 12.57 -0.86
CA ASP A 63 -32.51 12.70 0.61
C ASP A 63 -31.18 13.11 1.27
N VAL A 64 -30.12 13.28 0.49
CA VAL A 64 -28.78 13.58 1.00
C VAL A 64 -28.65 15.08 1.26
N LYS A 65 -28.15 15.44 2.44
CA LYS A 65 -27.98 16.82 2.88
C LYS A 65 -26.52 17.14 3.15
N LEU A 66 -26.16 18.42 3.15
CA LEU A 66 -24.77 18.83 3.42
C LEU A 66 -24.24 18.30 4.76
N LYS A 67 -25.08 18.23 5.80
CA LYS A 67 -24.69 17.66 7.10
C LYS A 67 -24.29 16.17 7.06
N ASP A 68 -24.63 15.44 6.00
CA ASP A 68 -24.28 14.03 5.85
C ASP A 68 -22.84 13.84 5.35
N ILE A 69 -22.18 14.92 4.90
CA ILE A 69 -20.76 14.95 4.56
C ILE A 69 -19.95 14.94 5.86
N LYS A 70 -19.41 13.77 6.21
CA LYS A 70 -18.59 13.60 7.41
C LYS A 70 -17.30 14.43 7.31
N GLY A 71 -16.84 14.95 8.44
CA GLY A 71 -15.61 15.75 8.51
C GLY A 71 -15.81 17.25 8.26
N CYS A 72 -17.01 17.67 7.83
CA CYS A 72 -17.37 19.08 7.71
C CYS A 72 -18.56 19.42 8.62
N ASN A 73 -18.51 20.59 9.26
CA ASN A 73 -19.53 21.05 10.20
C ASN A 73 -20.38 22.14 9.56
N PHE A 74 -21.55 21.75 9.03
CA PHE A 74 -22.51 22.69 8.47
C PHE A 74 -23.55 23.13 9.52
N PRO A 75 -23.76 24.44 9.73
CA PRO A 75 -24.69 24.94 10.75
C PRO A 75 -26.15 24.87 10.28
N GLY A 76 -27.06 24.56 11.20
CA GLY A 76 -28.48 24.89 11.12
C GLY A 76 -29.14 24.62 9.76
N ALA A 77 -29.55 25.71 9.08
CA ALA A 77 -30.22 25.64 7.79
C ALA A 77 -29.30 25.16 6.65
N VAL A 78 -28.03 25.59 6.64
CA VAL A 78 -27.05 25.19 5.61
C VAL A 78 -26.87 23.67 5.63
N GLY A 79 -26.74 23.07 6.82
CA GLY A 79 -26.62 21.62 6.94
C GLY A 79 -27.86 20.85 6.46
N LYS A 80 -29.03 21.50 6.32
CA LYS A 80 -30.27 20.89 5.82
C LYS A 80 -30.44 21.03 4.30
N GLU A 81 -29.60 21.82 3.64
CA GLU A 81 -29.64 21.99 2.19
C GLU A 81 -29.33 20.65 1.49
N PRO A 82 -30.05 20.33 0.41
CA PRO A 82 -29.85 19.09 -0.33
C PRO A 82 -28.55 19.11 -1.14
N VAL A 83 -27.92 17.94 -1.28
CA VAL A 83 -26.79 17.75 -2.18
C VAL A 83 -27.33 17.54 -3.59
N THR A 84 -27.12 18.52 -4.47
CA THR A 84 -27.59 18.42 -5.86
C THR A 84 -26.56 17.77 -6.79
N THR A 85 -25.29 18.08 -6.57
CA THR A 85 -24.14 17.50 -7.27
C THR A 85 -22.96 17.44 -6.31
N LEU A 86 -21.99 16.56 -6.58
CA LEU A 86 -20.76 16.50 -5.79
C LEU A 86 -19.94 17.79 -5.94
N TRP A 87 -20.01 18.48 -7.08
CA TRP A 87 -19.42 19.80 -7.27
C TRP A 87 -19.95 20.82 -6.26
N SER A 88 -21.27 20.99 -6.17
CA SER A 88 -21.90 21.93 -5.23
C SER A 88 -21.60 21.59 -3.77
N ALA A 89 -21.60 20.30 -3.44
CA ALA A 89 -21.22 19.80 -2.11
C ALA A 89 -19.76 20.11 -1.78
N TRP A 90 -18.86 19.98 -2.76
CA TRP A 90 -17.44 20.27 -2.58
C TRP A 90 -17.17 21.77 -2.36
N LEU A 91 -17.81 22.65 -3.13
CA LEU A 91 -17.67 24.09 -2.92
C LEU A 91 -18.13 24.50 -1.52
N ALA A 92 -19.30 24.01 -1.10
CA ALA A 92 -19.82 24.26 0.24
C ALA A 92 -18.87 23.69 1.31
N ALA A 93 -18.43 22.44 1.18
CA ALA A 93 -17.51 21.82 2.14
C ALA A 93 -16.19 22.57 2.24
N SER A 94 -15.65 23.05 1.11
CA SER A 94 -14.39 23.81 1.08
C SER A 94 -14.47 25.08 1.91
N ILE A 95 -15.53 25.87 1.74
CA ILE A 95 -15.76 27.09 2.55
C ILE A 95 -15.88 26.74 4.04
N PHE A 96 -16.67 25.73 4.39
CA PHE A 96 -16.93 25.42 5.79
C PHE A 96 -15.75 24.75 6.52
N MET A 97 -14.79 24.18 5.79
CA MET A 97 -13.56 23.61 6.33
C MET A 97 -12.43 24.63 6.52
N MET A 98 -12.51 25.81 5.91
CA MET A 98 -11.56 26.91 6.13
C MET A 98 -11.48 27.28 7.62
N ARG A 99 -10.27 27.46 8.16
CA ARG A 99 -10.06 27.71 9.60
C ARG A 99 -9.89 29.19 9.95
N ASP A 100 -9.59 29.99 8.95
CA ASP A 100 -9.34 31.42 8.98
C ASP A 100 -10.61 32.27 8.84
N LEU A 101 -11.75 31.66 8.51
CA LEU A 101 -13.05 32.31 8.44
C LEU A 101 -13.91 31.97 9.64
N ASP A 102 -14.63 32.97 10.16
CA ASP A 102 -15.67 32.72 11.14
C ASP A 102 -16.95 32.15 10.50
N LEU A 103 -17.93 31.80 11.33
CA LEU A 103 -19.16 31.17 10.85
C LEU A 103 -20.01 32.12 9.99
N GLU A 104 -20.01 33.41 10.29
CA GLU A 104 -20.81 34.41 9.58
C GLU A 104 -20.22 34.62 8.17
N GLU A 105 -18.90 34.75 8.08
CA GLU A 105 -18.16 34.84 6.82
C GLU A 105 -18.39 33.60 5.96
N LYS A 106 -18.30 32.40 6.53
CA LYS A 106 -18.58 31.14 5.81
C LYS A 106 -19.98 31.10 5.22
N ILE A 107 -21.00 31.49 6.01
CA ILE A 107 -22.38 31.53 5.54
C ILE A 107 -22.54 32.57 4.42
N LYS A 108 -21.88 33.72 4.55
CA LYS A 108 -21.89 34.76 3.52
C LYS A 108 -21.29 34.26 2.21
N PHE A 109 -20.07 33.72 2.25
CA PHE A 109 -19.40 33.17 1.06
C PHE A 109 -20.19 32.05 0.39
N HIS A 110 -20.80 31.15 1.18
CA HIS A 110 -21.66 30.09 0.64
C HIS A 110 -22.87 30.66 -0.10
N ARG A 111 -23.54 31.67 0.47
CA ARG A 111 -24.70 32.33 -0.16
C ARG A 111 -24.34 33.14 -1.40
N GLU A 112 -23.15 33.73 -1.41
CA GLU A 112 -22.62 34.48 -2.56
C GLU A 112 -22.13 33.56 -3.68
N GLY A 113 -22.11 32.24 -3.47
CA GLY A 113 -21.63 31.27 -4.46
C GLY A 113 -20.12 31.36 -4.67
N ALA A 114 -19.37 31.71 -3.63
CA ALA A 114 -17.92 31.82 -3.71
C ALA A 114 -17.30 30.47 -4.08
N VAL A 115 -16.32 30.50 -4.99
CA VAL A 115 -15.60 29.32 -5.42
C VAL A 115 -14.31 29.21 -4.60
N CYS A 116 -14.23 28.18 -3.77
CA CYS A 116 -13.05 27.83 -2.99
C CYS A 116 -12.77 26.34 -3.19
N PHE A 117 -11.49 25.98 -3.38
CA PHE A 117 -11.06 24.61 -3.55
C PHE A 117 -10.22 24.18 -2.36
N ASP A 118 -10.76 23.27 -1.58
CA ASP A 118 -10.02 22.58 -0.53
C ASP A 118 -9.91 21.08 -0.84
N SER A 119 -8.69 20.55 -0.77
CA SER A 119 -8.43 19.15 -1.13
C SER A 119 -8.92 18.15 -0.08
N GLU A 120 -8.97 18.55 1.19
CA GLU A 120 -9.50 17.72 2.28
C GLU A 120 -11.03 17.59 2.15
N ALA A 121 -11.70 18.70 1.84
CA ALA A 121 -13.12 18.75 1.51
C ALA A 121 -13.46 17.86 0.30
N LEU A 122 -12.59 17.85 -0.72
CA LEU A 122 -12.77 16.98 -1.88
C LEU A 122 -12.63 15.49 -1.53
N GLY A 123 -11.95 15.12 -0.44
CA GLY A 123 -11.90 13.73 0.04
C GLY A 123 -13.22 13.30 0.71
N ALA A 124 -13.83 14.19 1.49
CA ALA A 124 -15.05 13.89 2.25
C ALA A 124 -16.27 13.63 1.35
N VAL A 125 -16.39 14.36 0.24
CA VAL A 125 -17.56 14.33 -0.64
C VAL A 125 -17.71 13.01 -1.42
N PRO A 126 -16.68 12.50 -2.14
CA PRO A 126 -16.72 11.18 -2.78
C PRO A 126 -16.91 10.05 -1.77
N LYS A 127 -16.37 10.16 -0.55
CA LYS A 127 -16.61 9.16 0.50
C LYS A 127 -18.08 9.13 0.93
N MET A 128 -18.75 10.28 1.01
CA MET A 128 -20.19 10.32 1.22
C MET A 128 -20.92 9.63 0.05
N ALA A 129 -20.57 9.98 -1.19
CA ALA A 129 -21.20 9.41 -2.38
C ALA A 129 -21.02 7.90 -2.53
N TYR A 130 -19.85 7.37 -2.17
CA TYR A 130 -19.57 5.94 -2.06
C TYR A 130 -20.61 5.20 -1.21
N ASN A 131 -21.06 5.81 -0.11
CA ASN A 131 -22.02 5.17 0.80
C ASN A 131 -23.48 5.30 0.35
N LYS A 132 -23.76 6.12 -0.68
CA LYS A 132 -25.12 6.52 -1.06
C LYS A 132 -25.51 6.11 -2.47
N CYS A 133 -24.56 5.98 -3.39
CA CYS A 133 -24.83 5.75 -4.79
C CYS A 133 -23.97 4.60 -5.36
N VAL A 134 -24.63 3.67 -6.04
CA VAL A 134 -23.98 2.49 -6.63
C VAL A 134 -23.00 2.88 -7.74
N ASP A 135 -23.36 3.84 -8.59
CA ASP A 135 -22.47 4.32 -9.65
C ASP A 135 -21.18 4.95 -9.10
N TRP A 136 -21.30 5.72 -8.02
CA TRP A 136 -20.15 6.28 -7.32
C TRP A 136 -19.33 5.20 -6.60
N THR A 137 -19.99 4.20 -6.03
CA THR A 137 -19.33 3.02 -5.43
C THR A 137 -18.47 2.31 -6.47
N GLU A 138 -19.08 1.96 -7.61
CA GLU A 138 -18.42 1.27 -8.72
C GLU A 138 -17.25 2.11 -9.26
N PHE A 139 -17.47 3.41 -9.50
CA PHE A 139 -16.43 4.31 -9.97
C PHE A 139 -15.23 4.37 -9.02
N ILE A 140 -15.48 4.57 -7.73
CA ILE A 140 -14.41 4.66 -6.72
C ILE A 140 -13.65 3.33 -6.60
N CYS A 141 -14.34 2.20 -6.70
CA CYS A 141 -13.69 0.88 -6.63
C CYS A 141 -12.86 0.56 -7.89
N THR A 142 -13.30 0.97 -9.07
CA THR A 142 -12.71 0.55 -10.36
C THR A 142 -11.68 1.55 -10.92
N THR A 143 -11.87 2.85 -10.70
CA THR A 143 -11.02 3.90 -11.28
C THR A 143 -9.67 4.01 -10.58
N LYS A 144 -8.60 3.60 -11.26
CA LYS A 144 -7.23 3.63 -10.73
C LYS A 144 -6.59 5.01 -10.77
N LYS A 145 -6.97 5.84 -11.74
CA LYS A 145 -6.41 7.17 -11.94
C LYS A 145 -7.36 8.03 -12.77
N ILE A 146 -7.52 9.29 -12.40
CA ILE A 146 -8.16 10.30 -13.26
C ILE A 146 -7.07 10.99 -14.09
N VAL A 147 -7.22 10.96 -15.40
CA VAL A 147 -6.28 11.59 -16.35
C VAL A 147 -6.82 12.93 -16.83
N GLN A 148 -8.13 13.00 -17.04
CA GLN A 148 -8.78 14.19 -17.56
C GLN A 148 -10.19 14.32 -16.99
N HIS A 149 -10.58 15.55 -16.69
CA HIS A 149 -11.94 15.92 -16.31
C HIS A 149 -12.30 17.19 -17.09
N SER A 150 -13.51 17.29 -17.66
CA SER A 150 -13.95 18.54 -18.29
C SER A 150 -14.05 19.65 -17.25
N PRO A 151 -13.59 20.88 -17.55
CA PRO A 151 -13.63 21.95 -16.59
C PRO A 151 -15.07 22.27 -16.19
N ILE A 152 -15.28 22.50 -14.90
CA ILE A 152 -16.58 22.95 -14.37
C ILE A 152 -16.50 24.45 -14.12
N GLU A 153 -17.34 25.22 -14.79
CA GLU A 153 -17.35 26.70 -14.68
C GLU A 153 -15.98 27.31 -15.00
N GLY A 154 -15.22 26.67 -15.90
CA GLY A 154 -13.87 27.10 -16.29
C GLY A 154 -12.75 26.64 -15.35
N ASN A 155 -13.05 25.90 -14.29
CA ASN A 155 -12.09 25.44 -13.30
C ASN A 155 -11.55 24.04 -13.61
N TYR A 156 -10.24 23.87 -13.46
CA TYR A 156 -9.49 22.62 -13.65
C TYR A 156 -8.96 22.15 -12.29
N PHE A 157 -9.10 20.86 -11.99
CA PHE A 157 -8.85 20.31 -10.65
C PHE A 157 -8.50 18.81 -10.69
N GLU A 158 -8.07 18.29 -11.84
CA GLU A 158 -7.84 16.86 -12.10
C GLU A 158 -6.83 16.25 -11.13
N SER A 159 -5.75 16.98 -10.82
CA SER A 159 -4.74 16.51 -9.86
C SER A 159 -5.32 16.38 -8.45
N SER A 160 -6.02 17.41 -7.98
CA SER A 160 -6.66 17.40 -6.66
C SER A 160 -7.73 16.32 -6.57
N TYR A 161 -8.45 16.07 -7.67
CA TYR A 161 -9.48 15.05 -7.71
C TYR A 161 -8.90 13.63 -7.74
N ASP A 162 -7.85 13.38 -8.52
CA ASP A 162 -7.15 12.11 -8.49
C ASP A 162 -6.58 11.84 -7.10
N ASP A 163 -5.91 12.82 -6.49
CA ASP A 163 -5.35 12.70 -5.14
C ASP A 163 -6.41 12.39 -4.09
N ALA A 164 -7.55 13.08 -4.13
CA ALA A 164 -8.69 12.84 -3.26
C ALA A 164 -9.28 11.43 -3.47
N LEU A 165 -9.44 11.00 -4.72
CA LEU A 165 -9.93 9.67 -5.06
C LEU A 165 -8.98 8.59 -4.51
N GLN A 166 -7.66 8.75 -4.69
CA GLN A 166 -6.69 7.82 -4.12
C GLN A 166 -6.73 7.81 -2.60
N ALA A 167 -6.92 8.96 -1.95
CA ALA A 167 -7.04 9.05 -0.51
C ALA A 167 -8.26 8.28 0.01
N VAL A 168 -9.44 8.49 -0.59
CA VAL A 168 -10.68 7.76 -0.24
C VAL A 168 -10.50 6.26 -0.43
N ARG A 169 -9.93 5.82 -1.55
CA ARG A 169 -9.66 4.38 -1.79
C ARG A 169 -8.76 3.77 -0.72
N ARG A 170 -7.70 4.48 -0.31
CA ARG A 170 -6.80 4.03 0.77
C ARG A 170 -7.55 3.96 2.11
N GLU A 171 -8.41 4.91 2.39
CA GLU A 171 -9.18 4.94 3.62
C GLU A 171 -10.20 3.80 3.70
N LEU A 172 -10.99 3.59 2.63
CA LEU A 172 -11.96 2.48 2.55
C LEU A 172 -11.28 1.13 2.74
N LYS A 173 -10.07 0.96 2.17
CA LYS A 173 -9.28 -0.26 2.37
C LYS A 173 -8.81 -0.42 3.81
N LYS A 174 -8.37 0.66 4.46
CA LYS A 174 -8.03 0.64 5.90
C LYS A 174 -9.25 0.30 6.76
N GLU A 175 -10.44 0.77 6.42
CA GLU A 175 -11.69 0.42 7.12
C GLU A 175 -12.05 -1.06 6.93
N GLU A 176 -11.93 -1.58 5.71
CA GLU A 176 -12.08 -3.01 5.42
C GLU A 176 -11.10 -3.85 6.24
N ASP A 177 -9.84 -3.43 6.30
CA ASP A 177 -8.79 -4.12 7.06
C ASP A 177 -8.98 -4.00 8.57
N ARG A 178 -9.61 -2.93 9.08
CA ARG A 178 -10.03 -2.84 10.49
C ARG A 178 -11.21 -3.76 10.82
N GLY A 179 -12.06 -4.07 9.83
CA GLY A 179 -13.18 -5.01 9.97
C GLY A 179 -12.77 -6.49 9.90
N LYS A 180 -11.63 -6.80 9.26
CA LYS A 180 -11.06 -8.16 9.23
C LYS A 180 -10.59 -8.55 10.64
N ARG A 181 -11.28 -9.51 11.27
CA ARG A 181 -10.89 -10.09 12.57
C ARG A 181 -9.43 -10.53 12.50
N GLU A 182 -8.62 -10.07 13.47
CA GLU A 182 -7.26 -10.59 13.62
C GLU A 182 -7.33 -12.10 13.85
N LYS A 183 -6.49 -12.83 13.14
CA LYS A 183 -6.43 -14.28 13.26
C LYS A 183 -5.87 -14.64 14.64
N SER A 184 -6.50 -15.61 15.31
CA SER A 184 -5.99 -16.19 16.57
C SER A 184 -5.15 -17.43 16.29
N GLY A 185 -4.34 -17.87 17.26
CA GLY A 185 -3.52 -19.08 17.13
C GLY A 185 -2.03 -18.80 17.35
N PRO A 186 -1.16 -19.80 17.14
CA PRO A 186 0.27 -19.66 17.37
C PRO A 186 0.96 -18.80 16.31
N ILE A 187 2.20 -18.41 16.60
CA ILE A 187 3.12 -17.77 15.66
C ILE A 187 4.04 -18.84 15.08
N GLY A 188 4.21 -18.82 13.78
CA GLY A 188 5.13 -19.71 13.08
C GLY A 188 6.43 -18.99 12.81
N TYR A 189 7.54 -19.51 13.29
CA TYR A 189 8.86 -18.95 13.04
C TYR A 189 9.67 -19.87 12.12
N ILE A 190 9.86 -19.43 10.88
CA ILE A 190 10.78 -20.06 9.94
C ILE A 190 12.17 -19.54 10.23
N ALA A 191 13.01 -20.40 10.77
CA ALA A 191 14.36 -20.07 11.17
C ALA A 191 15.38 -20.60 10.16
N GLY A 192 16.50 -19.87 10.04
CA GLY A 192 17.63 -20.27 9.20
C GLY A 192 18.46 -21.42 9.76
N GLU A 193 19.53 -21.75 9.03
CA GLU A 193 20.49 -22.79 9.40
C GLU A 193 21.14 -22.48 10.77
N GLY A 194 21.12 -23.45 11.69
CA GLY A 194 21.64 -23.30 13.06
C GLY A 194 20.56 -23.34 14.14
N SER A 195 19.28 -23.16 13.78
CA SER A 195 18.15 -23.14 14.72
C SER A 195 17.54 -24.52 15.02
N ILE A 196 18.27 -25.60 14.79
CA ILE A 196 17.78 -26.97 15.00
C ILE A 196 17.42 -27.26 16.46
N GLY A 197 18.10 -26.59 17.42
CA GLY A 197 17.75 -26.67 18.83
C GLY A 197 16.34 -26.16 19.11
N LEU A 198 16.00 -25.00 18.53
CA LEU A 198 14.68 -24.37 18.69
C LEU A 198 13.56 -25.22 18.09
N GLU A 199 13.79 -25.87 16.94
CA GLU A 199 12.81 -26.78 16.37
C GLU A 199 12.59 -28.03 17.25
N ARG A 200 13.66 -28.58 17.83
CA ARG A 200 13.57 -29.76 18.72
C ARG A 200 12.86 -29.46 20.03
N ASP A 201 12.94 -28.23 20.51
CA ASP A 201 12.23 -27.77 21.70
C ASP A 201 10.71 -27.72 21.51
N GLY A 202 10.22 -27.82 20.27
CA GLY A 202 8.80 -27.76 19.96
C GLY A 202 8.21 -26.37 20.19
N MET A 203 6.94 -26.31 20.58
CA MET A 203 6.26 -25.03 20.79
C MET A 203 6.68 -24.38 22.12
N ARG A 204 7.12 -23.12 22.06
CA ARG A 204 7.52 -22.31 23.22
C ARG A 204 6.82 -20.95 23.18
N GLY A 205 6.05 -20.61 24.22
CA GLY A 205 5.38 -19.30 24.30
C GLY A 205 4.46 -19.02 23.10
N GLU A 206 3.75 -20.04 22.60
CA GLU A 206 2.92 -20.01 21.38
C GLU A 206 3.69 -19.82 20.06
N ILE A 207 5.02 -19.90 20.08
CA ILE A 207 5.86 -19.87 18.89
C ILE A 207 6.24 -21.31 18.54
N LEU A 208 5.97 -21.71 17.30
CA LEU A 208 6.46 -22.95 16.72
C LEU A 208 7.57 -22.63 15.73
N THR A 209 8.77 -23.12 16.01
CA THR A 209 9.93 -22.92 15.15
C THR A 209 10.11 -24.09 14.18
N ARG A 210 10.35 -23.80 12.91
CA ARG A 210 10.78 -24.77 11.90
C ARG A 210 12.06 -24.29 11.24
N MET A 211 13.08 -25.13 11.25
CA MET A 211 14.32 -24.83 10.54
C MET A 211 14.13 -25.12 9.05
N VAL A 212 14.47 -24.14 8.22
CA VAL A 212 14.28 -24.20 6.77
C VAL A 212 15.53 -23.69 6.06
N THR A 213 16.02 -24.48 5.11
CA THR A 213 17.23 -24.15 4.34
C THR A 213 16.96 -23.84 2.87
N ASN A 214 15.74 -24.08 2.38
CA ASN A 214 15.37 -23.90 0.98
C ASN A 214 13.91 -23.47 0.81
N PHE A 215 13.61 -22.87 -0.34
CA PHE A 215 12.27 -22.33 -0.64
C PHE A 215 11.19 -23.41 -0.72
N GLU A 216 11.51 -24.62 -1.18
CA GLU A 216 10.54 -25.71 -1.30
C GLU A 216 10.01 -26.14 0.08
N ARG A 217 10.92 -26.36 1.03
CA ARG A 217 10.57 -26.68 2.41
C ARG A 217 9.83 -25.52 3.09
N MET A 218 10.22 -24.28 2.79
CA MET A 218 9.53 -23.08 3.30
C MET A 218 8.05 -23.09 2.89
N LEU A 219 7.77 -23.28 1.60
CA LEU A 219 6.41 -23.28 1.07
C LEU A 219 5.55 -24.37 1.71
N PHE A 220 6.12 -25.58 1.88
CA PHE A 220 5.45 -26.68 2.56
C PHE A 220 5.07 -26.32 4.01
N VAL A 221 5.99 -25.73 4.77
CA VAL A 221 5.74 -25.31 6.16
C VAL A 221 4.68 -24.22 6.23
N LEU A 222 4.70 -23.24 5.32
CA LEU A 222 3.70 -22.17 5.29
C LEU A 222 2.29 -22.69 4.97
N GLU A 223 2.17 -23.73 4.15
CA GLU A 223 0.89 -24.41 3.91
C GLU A 223 0.34 -25.07 5.18
N GLU A 224 1.19 -25.77 5.94
CA GLU A 224 0.82 -26.35 7.25
C GLU A 224 0.38 -25.28 8.26
N TRP A 225 0.95 -24.08 8.16
CA TRP A 225 0.67 -22.96 9.06
C TRP A 225 -0.46 -22.03 8.60
N SER A 226 -1.30 -22.50 7.68
CA SER A 226 -2.48 -21.79 7.18
C SER A 226 -3.49 -21.38 8.26
N SER A 227 -3.41 -21.90 9.49
CA SER A 227 -4.24 -21.49 10.64
C SER A 227 -3.53 -20.55 11.64
N PHE A 228 -2.24 -20.27 11.45
CA PHE A 228 -1.45 -19.50 12.43
C PHE A 228 -1.76 -18.01 12.35
N ARG A 229 -1.67 -17.30 13.49
CA ARG A 229 -1.98 -15.86 13.55
C ARG A 229 -0.95 -15.01 12.83
N ALA A 230 0.31 -15.44 12.87
CA ALA A 230 1.41 -14.72 12.26
C ALA A 230 2.49 -15.69 11.79
N TRP A 231 3.20 -15.28 10.75
CA TRP A 231 4.42 -15.94 10.27
C TRP A 231 5.58 -14.97 10.40
N GLU A 232 6.69 -15.44 10.97
CA GLU A 232 7.98 -14.79 10.90
C GLU A 232 8.88 -15.65 10.01
N ILE A 233 9.40 -15.06 8.94
CA ILE A 233 10.10 -15.77 7.88
C ILE A 233 11.51 -15.20 7.74
N THR A 234 12.49 -15.94 8.24
CA THR A 234 13.89 -15.73 7.83
C THR A 234 14.05 -16.23 6.40
N SER A 235 14.43 -15.35 5.48
CA SER A 235 14.66 -15.70 4.08
C SER A 235 15.74 -16.78 3.95
N PRO A 236 15.46 -17.90 3.26
CA PRO A 236 16.44 -18.98 3.13
C PRO A 236 17.62 -18.55 2.25
N LEU A 237 18.82 -19.05 2.59
CA LEU A 237 20.05 -18.88 1.82
C LEU A 237 20.07 -19.82 0.58
N ASP A 238 19.03 -19.74 -0.23
CA ASP A 238 18.76 -20.63 -1.38
C ASP A 238 18.57 -19.81 -2.66
N ASP A 239 19.38 -20.09 -3.68
CA ASP A 239 19.30 -19.45 -5.00
C ASP A 239 18.35 -20.16 -5.97
N LYS A 240 17.73 -21.27 -5.54
CA LYS A 240 16.87 -22.13 -6.39
C LYS A 240 15.39 -21.76 -6.31
N ILE A 241 15.08 -20.47 -6.21
CA ILE A 241 13.72 -19.99 -6.39
C ILE A 241 13.44 -19.75 -7.88
N ASP A 242 12.31 -20.26 -8.35
CA ASP A 242 11.82 -20.06 -9.71
C ASP A 242 10.52 -19.25 -9.70
N GLU A 243 9.99 -18.97 -10.89
CA GLU A 243 8.76 -18.21 -11.06
C GLU A 243 7.54 -18.91 -10.42
N GLU A 244 7.52 -20.24 -10.40
CA GLU A 244 6.41 -21.01 -9.82
C GLU A 244 6.43 -20.92 -8.29
N LYS A 245 7.59 -21.16 -7.67
CA LYS A 245 7.78 -21.03 -6.21
C LYS A 245 7.52 -19.62 -5.72
N SER A 246 7.99 -18.60 -6.44
CA SER A 246 7.74 -17.20 -6.09
C SER A 246 6.25 -16.85 -6.18
N LYS A 247 5.54 -17.28 -7.24
CA LYS A 247 4.09 -17.13 -7.33
C LYS A 247 3.35 -17.82 -6.19
N LYS A 248 3.74 -19.04 -5.85
CA LYS A 248 3.15 -19.80 -4.74
C LYS A 248 3.37 -19.10 -3.40
N LEU A 249 4.57 -18.57 -3.14
CA LEU A 249 4.85 -17.77 -1.94
C LEU A 249 3.92 -16.56 -1.83
N LEU A 250 3.81 -15.77 -2.90
CA LEU A 250 2.95 -14.59 -2.94
C LEU A 250 1.48 -14.93 -2.73
N GLN A 251 1.01 -16.07 -3.26
CA GLN A 251 -0.35 -16.57 -3.04
C GLN A 251 -0.60 -16.94 -1.58
N LEU A 252 0.34 -17.66 -0.94
CA LEU A 252 0.24 -18.03 0.47
C LEU A 252 0.24 -16.80 1.38
N VAL A 253 1.14 -15.85 1.14
CA VAL A 253 1.19 -14.60 1.90
C VAL A 253 -0.09 -13.80 1.73
N LYS A 254 -0.59 -13.68 0.49
CA LYS A 254 -1.87 -13.00 0.23
C LYS A 254 -3.01 -13.67 1.00
N SER A 255 -3.12 -15.00 0.93
CA SER A 255 -4.14 -15.76 1.66
C SER A 255 -4.02 -15.54 3.18
N GLN A 256 -2.79 -15.50 3.72
CA GLN A 256 -2.57 -15.24 5.13
C GLN A 256 -3.06 -13.85 5.55
N ILE A 257 -2.75 -12.81 4.77
CA ILE A 257 -3.18 -11.43 5.02
C ILE A 257 -4.70 -11.28 4.89
N ASP A 258 -5.28 -11.84 3.82
CA ASP A 258 -6.72 -11.80 3.54
C ASP A 258 -7.52 -12.47 4.68
N ASN A 259 -6.96 -13.52 5.29
CA ASN A 259 -7.54 -14.23 6.42
C ASN A 259 -7.27 -13.60 7.81
N GLY A 260 -6.77 -12.37 7.88
CA GLY A 260 -6.54 -11.70 9.17
C GLY A 260 -5.17 -11.95 9.81
N GLY A 261 -4.28 -12.68 9.13
CA GLY A 261 -2.94 -13.01 9.62
C GLY A 261 -1.91 -11.92 9.33
N LYS A 262 -0.77 -12.00 10.03
CA LYS A 262 0.39 -11.11 9.84
C LYS A 262 1.56 -11.88 9.26
N VAL A 263 2.40 -11.22 8.48
CA VAL A 263 3.63 -11.80 7.92
C VAL A 263 4.79 -10.85 8.22
N ILE A 264 5.88 -11.40 8.72
CA ILE A 264 7.12 -10.69 9.00
C ILE A 264 8.19 -11.38 8.17
N THR A 265 8.91 -10.63 7.34
CA THR A 265 10.07 -11.15 6.61
C THR A 265 11.34 -10.54 7.15
N VAL A 266 12.35 -11.39 7.33
CA VAL A 266 13.64 -11.02 7.91
C VAL A 266 14.75 -11.54 7.02
N TRP A 267 15.75 -10.71 6.75
CA TRP A 267 16.94 -11.17 6.04
C TRP A 267 17.88 -11.91 7.01
N PRO A 268 18.49 -13.03 6.59
CA PRO A 268 19.37 -13.79 7.46
C PRO A 268 20.62 -12.98 7.84
N ALA A 269 21.08 -13.14 9.09
CA ALA A 269 22.27 -12.44 9.57
C ALA A 269 23.53 -12.76 8.73
N VAL A 270 24.35 -11.75 8.46
CA VAL A 270 25.60 -11.89 7.69
C VAL A 270 26.74 -12.31 8.61
N ASN A 271 27.46 -13.37 8.22
CA ASN A 271 28.70 -13.79 8.86
C ASN A 271 29.76 -14.16 7.80
N GLU A 272 30.98 -14.45 8.25
CA GLU A 272 32.09 -14.80 7.36
C GLU A 272 31.80 -16.01 6.46
N ARG A 273 30.97 -16.96 6.93
CA ARG A 273 30.66 -18.21 6.21
C ARG A 273 29.60 -18.02 5.13
N ASN A 274 28.65 -17.11 5.34
CA ASN A 274 27.51 -16.91 4.42
C ASN A 274 27.59 -15.62 3.59
N SER A 275 28.55 -14.73 3.84
CA SER A 275 28.63 -13.40 3.19
C SER A 275 28.60 -13.45 1.65
N SER A 276 29.28 -14.42 1.04
CA SER A 276 29.30 -14.57 -0.42
C SER A 276 27.93 -14.97 -0.98
N LYS A 277 27.25 -15.94 -0.35
CA LYS A 277 25.89 -16.37 -0.72
C LYS A 277 24.89 -15.25 -0.48
N TRP A 278 24.97 -14.59 0.67
CA TRP A 278 24.10 -13.47 1.04
C TRP A 278 24.16 -12.36 -0.01
N LYS A 279 25.36 -11.93 -0.41
CA LYS A 279 25.54 -10.91 -1.47
C LYS A 279 24.97 -11.35 -2.81
N GLY A 280 25.05 -12.65 -3.13
CA GLY A 280 24.44 -13.21 -4.35
C GLY A 280 22.92 -13.19 -4.34
N LEU A 281 22.29 -13.22 -3.16
CA LEU A 281 20.83 -13.30 -2.99
C LEU A 281 20.18 -11.93 -2.70
N PHE A 282 20.98 -10.89 -2.45
CA PHE A 282 20.48 -9.56 -2.09
C PHE A 282 19.42 -9.02 -3.07
N GLU A 283 19.70 -9.00 -4.37
CA GLU A 283 18.75 -8.48 -5.37
C GLU A 283 17.48 -9.34 -5.47
N LEU A 284 17.60 -10.65 -5.23
CA LEU A 284 16.47 -11.56 -5.21
C LEU A 284 15.54 -11.23 -4.03
N TRP A 285 16.07 -11.15 -2.81
CA TRP A 285 15.27 -10.84 -1.63
C TRP A 285 14.65 -9.45 -1.72
N LYS A 286 15.40 -8.45 -2.20
CA LYS A 286 14.86 -7.13 -2.49
C LYS A 286 13.68 -7.18 -3.47
N THR A 287 13.78 -7.95 -4.55
CA THR A 287 12.69 -8.10 -5.52
C THR A 287 11.48 -8.79 -4.90
N LEU A 288 11.68 -9.80 -4.04
CA LEU A 288 10.60 -10.45 -3.31
C LEU A 288 9.92 -9.50 -2.32
N ASP A 289 10.71 -8.71 -1.59
CA ASP A 289 10.20 -7.70 -0.66
C ASP A 289 9.41 -6.60 -1.37
N GLU A 290 9.86 -6.15 -2.54
CA GLU A 290 9.10 -5.25 -3.41
C GLU A 290 7.78 -5.88 -3.89
N ALA A 291 7.75 -7.19 -4.14
CA ALA A 291 6.53 -7.89 -4.52
C ALA A 291 5.57 -8.07 -3.32
N LEU A 292 6.10 -8.39 -2.14
CA LEU A 292 5.33 -8.59 -0.91
C LEU A 292 4.74 -7.28 -0.39
N SER A 293 5.49 -6.18 -0.43
CA SER A 293 5.00 -4.84 -0.05
C SER A 293 3.84 -4.37 -0.92
N ARG A 294 3.73 -4.83 -2.18
CA ARG A 294 2.56 -4.56 -3.03
C ARG A 294 1.32 -5.35 -2.64
N LEU A 295 1.47 -6.43 -1.86
CA LEU A 295 0.35 -7.17 -1.28
C LEU A 295 -0.16 -6.52 0.00
N ASP A 296 0.67 -5.70 0.67
CA ASP A 296 0.34 -5.07 1.94
C ASP A 296 -0.26 -3.68 1.76
N TYR A 297 -1.50 -3.53 2.20
CA TYR A 297 -2.22 -2.25 2.19
C TYR A 297 -2.58 -1.77 3.60
N GLY A 298 -2.20 -2.54 4.63
CA GLY A 298 -2.64 -2.36 6.02
C GLY A 298 -1.54 -2.53 7.07
N ASN A 299 -0.25 -2.45 6.69
CA ASN A 299 0.91 -2.70 7.54
C ASN A 299 0.94 -4.11 8.17
N ARG A 300 0.47 -5.11 7.42
CA ARG A 300 0.44 -6.52 7.85
C ARG A 300 1.66 -7.32 7.38
N VAL A 301 2.47 -6.74 6.49
CA VAL A 301 3.80 -7.22 6.13
C VAL A 301 4.84 -6.31 6.74
N LEU A 302 5.65 -6.84 7.65
CA LEU A 302 6.77 -6.11 8.23
C LEU A 302 8.08 -6.66 7.66
N GLN A 303 8.91 -5.79 7.11
CA GLN A 303 10.22 -6.14 6.58
C GLN A 303 11.29 -5.67 7.56
N LEU A 304 12.11 -6.60 8.05
CA LEU A 304 13.23 -6.32 8.93
C LEU A 304 14.54 -6.67 8.22
N LEU A 305 15.44 -5.69 8.17
CA LEU A 305 16.73 -5.84 7.50
C LEU A 305 17.74 -6.67 8.31
N ASP A 306 17.43 -7.04 9.56
CA ASP A 306 18.34 -7.81 10.41
C ASP A 306 17.61 -8.68 11.46
N GLU A 307 18.00 -9.95 11.58
CA GLU A 307 17.52 -10.90 12.60
C GLU A 307 17.84 -10.45 14.04
N PHE A 308 18.89 -9.64 14.23
CA PHE A 308 19.38 -9.30 15.55
C PHE A 308 18.52 -8.29 16.32
N LEU A 309 17.73 -7.44 15.65
CA LEU A 309 16.93 -6.45 16.38
C LEU A 309 15.70 -7.06 17.06
N PHE A 310 15.02 -8.05 16.45
CA PHE A 310 13.78 -8.57 17.01
C PHE A 310 14.01 -9.63 18.10
N MET A 311 14.87 -10.62 17.88
CA MET A 311 15.11 -11.66 18.88
C MET A 311 15.83 -11.14 20.14
N ALA A 312 16.73 -10.16 20.00
CA ALA A 312 17.43 -9.57 21.15
C ALA A 312 16.52 -8.68 22.00
N GLU A 313 15.53 -7.98 21.42
CA GLU A 313 14.60 -7.12 22.16
C GLU A 313 13.33 -7.86 22.62
N TYR A 314 12.86 -8.86 21.88
CA TYR A 314 11.71 -9.69 22.28
C TYR A 314 12.05 -10.65 23.42
N LEU A 315 13.23 -11.29 23.41
CA LEU A 315 13.71 -12.06 24.58
C LEU A 315 13.97 -11.14 25.80
N ARG A 316 14.32 -9.87 25.58
CA ARG A 316 14.47 -8.87 26.65
C ARG A 316 13.13 -8.48 27.27
N CYS A 317 12.07 -8.38 26.46
CA CYS A 317 10.70 -8.11 26.90
C CYS A 317 10.03 -9.33 27.57
N CYS A 318 10.30 -10.55 27.11
CA CYS A 318 9.70 -11.75 27.70
C CYS A 318 10.33 -12.16 29.05
N VAL A 319 11.55 -11.71 29.37
CA VAL A 319 12.23 -12.01 30.65
C VAL A 319 12.02 -10.91 31.70
N ARG A 320 11.54 -9.72 31.33
CA ARG A 320 11.23 -8.63 32.28
C ARG A 320 9.77 -8.23 32.17
N ASN A 321 9.00 -8.73 33.11
CA ASN A 321 7.58 -8.43 33.29
C ASN A 321 7.32 -6.91 33.44
N THR A 322 6.14 -6.54 32.95
CA THR A 322 5.29 -5.38 33.30
C THR A 322 5.80 -3.97 33.01
N ASP A 323 4.97 -3.25 32.25
CA ASP A 323 4.93 -1.80 32.04
C ASP A 323 6.03 -1.20 31.15
N SER A 324 5.74 -1.10 29.85
CA SER A 324 5.50 0.19 29.17
C SER A 324 5.55 0.02 27.64
N TYR A 325 4.42 0.32 27.00
CA TYR A 325 4.33 0.56 25.57
C TYR A 325 5.01 1.89 25.26
N HIS A 326 6.09 1.91 24.49
CA HIS A 326 6.40 2.95 23.51
C HIS A 326 7.69 2.64 22.73
N PHE A 327 7.73 3.14 21.49
CA PHE A 327 8.90 3.37 20.62
C PHE A 327 9.41 2.18 19.80
N ALA A 328 9.85 2.32 18.54
CA ALA A 328 9.63 3.34 17.52
C ALA A 328 10.08 2.77 16.17
N ALA A 329 9.38 3.18 15.11
CA ALA A 329 9.89 3.10 13.75
C ALA A 329 11.10 4.05 13.60
N ARG A 330 12.27 3.48 13.33
CA ARG A 330 13.39 4.13 12.65
C ARG A 330 14.41 3.06 12.25
N ILE A 331 14.43 2.71 10.97
CA ILE A 331 15.50 2.94 9.99
C ILE A 331 14.86 2.80 8.60
#